data_AF-A0A1H9Q3C1-F1
#
_entry.id   AF-A0A1H9Q3C1-F1
#
_cell.length_a   1.000
_cell.length_b   1.000
_cell.length_c   1.000
_cell.angle_alpha   90.00
_cell.angle_beta   90.00
_cell.angle_gamma   90.00
#
_symmetry.space_group_name_H-M   'P 1'
#
loop_
_entity.id
_entity.type
_entity.pdbx_description
1 polymer ?
#
loop_
_entity_poly.entity_id
_entity_poly.type
_entity_poly.pdbx_seq_one_letter_code
_entity_poly.pdbx_strand_id
1 'polypeptide(L)'
;MSCKHTVDAGAYLFGSLELKERSAFERHLGTCEACRAELLRLAPLPGLLGRLSLADVENLDVLPARPPGPDRHRRVVLVCAAVLAALALAGGILFLPAPAAPTWAAEDPGTGVNGEVAMVQKSWGTEMWFKLSDVKPGARCKVVVFDRRGQREIGGWWGSDHGPDERIPGSTSFRVDQIDRLEVSDESGPLVTLRP
;
A
#
# COMPACT_ATOMS: atom_id res chain seq x y z
N MET A 1 6.98 -5.62 52.81
CA MET A 1 7.85 -5.53 54.01
C MET A 1 9.04 -4.65 53.65
N SER A 2 9.14 -3.44 54.20
CA SER A 2 10.25 -2.52 53.91
C SER A 2 11.53 -3.01 54.62
N CYS A 3 12.61 -3.22 53.86
CA CYS A 3 13.92 -3.50 54.44
C CYS A 3 14.54 -2.21 55.00
N LYS A 4 15.26 -2.27 56.11
CA LYS A 4 15.90 -1.09 56.72
C LYS A 4 17.11 -0.57 55.91
N HIS A 5 17.71 -1.42 55.09
CA HIS A 5 18.86 -1.09 54.23
C HIS A 5 18.49 -0.39 52.92
N THR A 6 17.21 -0.09 52.67
CA THR A 6 16.81 0.58 51.42
C THR A 6 17.40 1.98 51.29
N VAL A 7 17.67 2.67 52.40
CA VAL A 7 18.32 3.99 52.41
C VAL A 7 19.80 3.92 52.00
N ASP A 8 20.47 2.80 52.27
CA ASP A 8 21.88 2.59 51.92
C ASP A 8 22.09 2.45 50.40
N ALA A 9 21.03 2.09 49.66
CA ALA A 9 21.09 1.92 48.20
C ALA A 9 21.48 3.20 47.46
N GLY A 10 21.01 4.36 47.94
CA GLY A 10 21.38 5.66 47.38
C GLY A 10 22.85 5.97 47.64
N ALA A 11 23.31 5.86 48.89
CA ALA A 11 24.70 6.07 49.26
C ALA A 11 25.64 5.09 48.53
N TYR A 12 25.22 3.85 48.33
CA TYR A 12 25.95 2.86 47.54
C TYR A 12 26.12 3.29 46.08
N LEU A 13 25.05 3.76 45.42
CA LEU A 13 25.09 4.22 44.03
C LEU A 13 26.00 5.44 43.81
N PHE A 14 26.01 6.37 44.76
CA PHE A 14 26.85 7.57 44.70
C PHE A 14 28.23 7.37 45.30
N GLY A 15 28.58 6.15 45.73
CA GLY A 15 29.90 5.83 46.27
C GLY A 15 30.21 6.52 47.60
N SER A 16 29.18 6.89 48.38
CA SER A 16 29.31 7.61 49.65
C SER A 16 29.39 6.68 50.88
N LEU A 17 29.23 5.37 50.70
CA LEU A 17 29.41 4.38 51.78
C LEU A 17 30.89 4.13 52.07
N GLU A 18 31.21 3.96 53.36
CA GLU A 18 32.54 3.49 53.75
C GLU A 18 32.77 2.05 53.29
N LEU A 19 34.04 1.63 53.18
CA LEU A 19 34.41 0.31 52.66
C LEU A 19 33.73 -0.84 53.41
N LYS A 20 33.67 -0.75 54.75
CA LYS A 20 33.05 -1.77 55.60
C LYS A 20 31.54 -1.86 55.39
N GLU A 21 30.88 -0.71 55.25
CA GLU A 21 29.43 -0.60 55.04
C GLU A 21 29.05 -1.09 53.65
N ARG A 22 29.83 -0.71 52.64
CA ARG A 22 29.68 -1.19 51.27
C ARG A 22 29.74 -2.71 51.20
N SER A 23 30.74 -3.34 51.79
CA SER A 23 30.85 -4.81 51.81
C SER A 23 29.73 -5.49 52.61
N ALA A 24 29.17 -4.83 53.63
CA ALA A 24 27.99 -5.33 54.33
C ALA A 24 26.73 -5.26 53.45
N PHE A 25 26.55 -4.15 52.73
CA PHE A 25 25.43 -3.93 51.83
C PHE A 25 25.46 -4.87 50.61
N GLU A 26 26.62 -5.08 49.99
CA GLU A 26 26.78 -6.01 48.85
C GLU A 26 26.42 -7.46 49.24
N ARG A 27 26.81 -7.92 50.44
CA ARG A 27 26.40 -9.23 50.97
C ARG A 27 24.89 -9.31 51.17
N HIS A 28 24.27 -8.26 51.70
CA HIS A 28 22.82 -8.20 51.90
C HIS A 28 22.06 -8.17 50.56
N LEU A 29 22.58 -7.47 49.56
CA LEU A 29 22.03 -7.40 48.21
C LEU A 29 21.97 -8.79 47.54
N GLY A 30 22.90 -9.68 47.89
CA GLY A 30 22.91 -11.08 47.45
C GLY A 30 21.63 -11.85 47.80
N THR A 31 20.88 -11.45 48.84
CA THR A 31 19.70 -12.19 49.32
C THR A 31 18.41 -11.37 49.44
N CYS A 32 18.47 -10.03 49.35
CA CYS A 32 17.30 -9.17 49.53
C CYS A 32 16.76 -8.60 48.20
N GLU A 33 15.60 -9.10 47.76
CA GLU A 33 14.92 -8.60 46.56
C GLU A 33 14.49 -7.13 46.66
N ALA A 34 14.01 -6.70 47.84
CA ALA A 34 13.59 -5.31 48.04
C ALA A 34 14.73 -4.30 47.81
N CYS A 35 15.94 -4.61 48.29
CA CYS A 35 17.12 -3.76 48.09
C CYS A 35 17.62 -3.80 46.63
N ARG A 36 17.48 -4.93 45.91
CA ARG A 36 17.77 -5.00 44.46
C ARG A 36 16.79 -4.15 43.65
N ALA A 37 15.50 -4.25 43.96
CA ALA A 37 14.46 -3.45 43.31
C ALA A 37 14.70 -1.95 43.56
N GLU A 38 15.07 -1.56 44.77
CA GLU A 38 15.40 -0.18 45.10
C GLU A 38 16.65 0.32 44.36
N LEU A 39 17.69 -0.52 44.24
CA LEU A 39 18.88 -0.19 43.45
C LEU A 39 18.54 0.04 41.98
N LEU A 40 17.71 -0.81 41.37
CA LEU A 40 17.24 -0.64 39.99
C LEU A 40 16.38 0.62 39.81
N ARG A 41 15.53 0.94 40.80
CA ARG A 41 14.70 2.15 40.80
C ARG A 41 15.55 3.42 40.77
N LEU A 42 16.68 3.42 41.48
CA LEU A 42 17.58 4.57 41.60
C LEU A 42 18.69 4.60 40.54
N ALA A 43 18.95 3.49 39.83
CA ALA A 43 20.02 3.35 38.84
C ALA A 43 20.13 4.45 37.76
N PRO A 44 19.03 5.08 37.28
CA PRO A 44 19.13 6.18 36.32
C PRO A 44 19.68 7.48 36.92
N LEU A 45 19.62 7.67 38.24
CA LEU A 45 19.90 8.96 38.88
C LEU A 45 21.35 9.44 38.71
N PRO A 46 22.40 8.63 38.88
CA PRO A 46 23.77 9.10 38.67
C PRO A 46 24.01 9.65 37.26
N GLY A 47 23.42 9.02 36.24
CA GLY A 47 23.51 9.49 34.85
C GLY A 47 22.72 10.77 34.56
N LEU A 48 21.63 11.01 35.30
CA LEU A 48 20.87 12.26 35.21
C LEU A 48 21.57 13.40 35.96
N LEU A 49 22.10 13.15 37.16
CA LEU A 49 22.83 14.14 37.94
C LEU A 49 24.17 14.52 37.28
N GLY A 50 24.83 13.59 36.58
CA GLY A 50 26.04 13.88 35.81
C GLY A 50 25.83 14.84 34.63
N ARG A 51 24.59 15.21 34.30
CA ARG A 51 24.27 16.22 33.27
C ARG A 51 24.20 17.64 33.84
N LEU A 52 24.20 17.78 35.15
CA LEU A 52 24.09 19.07 35.81
C LEU A 52 25.49 19.65 36.04
N SER A 53 25.63 20.93 35.76
CA SER A 53 26.77 21.75 36.16
C SER A 53 26.51 22.42 37.51
N LEU A 54 27.55 22.91 38.17
CA LEU A 54 27.38 23.67 39.42
C LEU A 54 26.56 24.95 39.21
N ALA A 55 26.68 25.59 38.04
CA ALA A 55 25.88 26.75 37.69
C ALA A 55 24.38 26.42 37.59
N ASP A 56 24.01 25.20 37.16
CA ASP A 56 22.60 24.76 37.14
C ASP A 56 22.04 24.63 38.56
N VAL A 57 22.90 24.25 39.53
CA VAL A 57 22.53 24.10 40.94
C VAL A 57 22.37 25.46 41.63
N GLU A 58 23.25 26.41 41.33
CA GLU A 58 23.18 27.77 41.88
C GLU A 58 21.93 28.54 41.42
N ASN A 59 21.34 28.15 40.29
CA ASN A 59 20.14 28.78 39.72
C ASN A 59 18.87 27.93 39.92
N LEU A 60 18.84 27.00 40.89
CA LEU A 60 17.71 26.08 41.11
C LEU A 60 16.37 26.79 41.33
N ASP A 61 16.39 28.00 41.91
CA ASP A 61 15.20 28.81 42.22
C ASP A 61 14.47 29.31 40.96
N VAL A 62 15.11 29.20 39.78
CA VAL A 62 14.57 29.63 38.48
C VAL A 62 13.96 28.45 37.70
N LEU A 63 14.07 27.22 38.21
CA LEU A 63 13.49 26.05 37.55
C LEU A 63 11.97 25.99 37.76
N PRO A 64 11.15 25.88 36.70
CA PRO A 64 9.71 25.73 36.85
C PRO A 64 9.39 24.42 37.57
N ALA A 65 8.55 24.49 38.63
CA ALA A 65 8.20 23.36 39.51
C ALA A 65 7.50 22.17 38.82
N ARG A 66 7.21 22.26 37.53
CA ARG A 66 6.57 21.19 36.76
C ARG A 66 7.15 21.16 35.34
N PRO A 67 7.65 20.01 34.86
CA PRO A 67 7.96 19.87 33.44
C PRO A 67 6.67 20.10 32.64
N PRO A 68 6.72 20.77 31.47
CA PRO A 68 5.56 20.89 30.61
C PRO A 68 5.05 19.49 30.30
N GLY A 69 3.83 19.18 30.76
CA GLY A 69 3.20 17.90 30.46
C GLY A 69 3.07 17.76 28.95
N PRO A 70 3.29 16.57 28.37
CA PRO A 70 2.98 16.38 26.96
C PRO A 70 1.50 16.67 26.75
N ASP A 71 1.20 17.64 25.87
CA ASP A 71 -0.15 18.00 25.45
C ASP A 71 -0.76 16.84 24.67
N ARG A 72 -1.20 15.80 25.39
CA ARG A 72 -1.79 14.57 24.83
C ARG A 72 -2.99 14.90 23.94
N HIS A 73 -3.74 15.95 24.29
CA HIS A 73 -4.91 16.38 23.53
C HIS A 73 -4.55 16.87 22.12
N ARG A 74 -3.44 17.62 21.99
CA ARG A 74 -2.99 18.15 20.70
C ARG A 74 -2.39 17.07 19.81
N ARG A 75 -1.72 16.07 20.40
CA ARG A 75 -1.19 14.90 19.67
C ARG A 75 -2.30 13.97 19.17
N VAL A 76 -3.34 13.72 19.96
CA VAL A 76 -4.47 12.87 19.54
C VAL A 76 -5.24 13.50 18.37
N VAL A 77 -5.51 14.81 18.42
CA VAL A 77 -6.19 15.52 17.32
C VAL A 77 -5.40 15.45 16.01
N LEU A 78 -4.07 15.62 16.06
CA LEU A 78 -3.21 15.53 14.87
C LEU A 78 -3.17 14.11 14.27
N VAL A 79 -3.17 13.07 15.11
CA VAL A 79 -3.20 11.67 14.64
C VAL A 79 -4.54 11.34 13.99
N CYS A 80 -5.67 11.74 14.59
CA CYS A 80 -7.00 11.53 14.01
C CYS A 80 -7.15 12.24 12.65
N ALA A 81 -6.66 13.49 12.54
CA ALA A 81 -6.68 14.22 11.28
C ALA A 81 -5.84 13.53 10.19
N ALA A 82 -4.66 13.00 10.54
CA ALA A 82 -3.80 12.28 9.60
C ALA A 82 -4.44 10.95 9.12
N VAL A 83 -5.11 10.21 10.03
CA VAL A 83 -5.82 8.97 9.67
C VAL A 83 -7.02 9.26 8.76
N LEU A 84 -7.80 10.32 9.04
CA LEU A 84 -8.91 10.73 8.18
C LEU A 84 -8.43 11.17 6.79
N ALA A 85 -7.32 11.92 6.71
CA ALA A 85 -6.73 12.30 5.43
C ALA A 85 -6.22 11.08 4.64
N ALA A 86 -5.59 10.11 5.31
CA ALA A 86 -5.12 8.87 4.68
C ALA A 86 -6.30 8.00 4.19
N LEU A 87 -7.38 7.89 4.95
CA LEU A 87 -8.60 7.18 4.54
C LEU A 87 -9.32 7.90 3.39
N ALA A 88 -9.35 9.23 3.37
CA ALA A 88 -9.91 10.00 2.27
C ALA A 88 -9.09 9.85 0.97
N LEU A 89 -7.76 9.82 1.08
CA LEU A 89 -6.87 9.54 -0.06
C LEU A 89 -7.00 8.10 -0.57
N ALA A 90 -7.02 7.12 0.33
CA ALA A 90 -7.22 5.72 -0.04
C ALA A 90 -8.61 5.48 -0.66
N GLY A 91 -9.66 6.10 -0.10
CA GLY A 91 -11.00 6.11 -0.68
C GLY A 91 -11.02 6.74 -2.06
N GLY A 92 -10.38 7.91 -2.22
CA GLY A 92 -10.32 8.60 -3.51
C GLY A 92 -9.68 7.78 -4.63
N ILE A 93 -8.65 6.98 -4.33
CA ILE A 93 -7.97 6.14 -5.32
C ILE A 93 -8.82 4.93 -5.74
N LEU A 94 -9.60 4.36 -4.81
CA LEU A 94 -10.52 3.24 -5.10
C LEU A 94 -11.76 3.64 -5.91
N PHE A 95 -12.14 4.91 -5.88
CA PHE A 95 -13.30 5.43 -6.62
C PHE A 95 -12.95 6.10 -7.96
N LEU A 96 -11.69 6.10 -8.39
CA LEU A 96 -11.35 6.56 -9.73
C LEU A 96 -11.94 5.59 -10.77
N PRO A 97 -12.82 6.04 -11.67
CA PRO A 97 -13.30 5.19 -12.74
C PRO A 97 -12.11 4.77 -13.60
N ALA A 98 -12.00 3.47 -13.90
CA ALA A 98 -11.01 3.00 -14.87
C ALA A 98 -11.20 3.79 -16.17
N PRO A 99 -10.10 4.23 -16.82
CA PRO A 99 -10.23 4.92 -18.10
C PRO A 99 -11.02 4.03 -19.05
N ALA A 100 -12.09 4.59 -19.64
CA ALA A 100 -12.90 3.87 -20.59
C ALA A 100 -11.99 3.37 -21.72
N ALA A 101 -11.87 2.05 -21.85
CA ALA A 101 -11.18 1.45 -22.97
C ALA A 101 -11.84 1.95 -24.26
N PRO A 102 -11.07 2.38 -25.28
CA PRO A 102 -11.66 2.70 -26.58
C PRO A 102 -12.47 1.50 -27.07
N THR A 103 -13.76 1.75 -27.28
CA THR A 103 -14.72 0.76 -27.80
C THR A 103 -15.12 1.14 -29.20
N TRP A 104 -14.94 0.22 -30.15
CA TRP A 104 -15.47 0.37 -31.51
C TRP A 104 -16.65 -0.58 -31.66
N ALA A 105 -17.65 -0.14 -32.41
CA ALA A 105 -18.84 -0.92 -32.70
C ALA A 105 -19.21 -0.73 -34.17
N ALA A 106 -19.63 -1.81 -34.82
CA ALA A 106 -20.19 -1.75 -36.17
C ALA A 106 -21.21 -2.86 -36.38
N GLU A 107 -22.18 -2.57 -37.23
CA GLU A 107 -23.13 -3.54 -37.76
C GLU A 107 -22.91 -3.63 -39.27
N ASP A 108 -22.76 -4.83 -39.80
CA ASP A 108 -22.63 -5.04 -41.24
C ASP A 108 -24.02 -5.29 -41.86
N PRO A 109 -24.51 -4.42 -42.76
CA PRO A 109 -25.85 -4.55 -43.34
C PRO A 109 -25.98 -5.72 -44.33
N GLY A 110 -24.87 -6.28 -44.82
CA GLY A 110 -24.87 -7.41 -45.74
C GLY A 110 -24.99 -8.74 -45.02
N THR A 111 -24.29 -8.89 -43.89
CA THR A 111 -24.32 -10.12 -43.08
C THR A 111 -25.31 -10.07 -41.92
N GLY A 112 -25.66 -8.87 -41.45
CA GLY A 112 -26.46 -8.63 -40.24
C GLY A 112 -25.67 -8.76 -38.94
N VAL A 113 -24.36 -9.02 -39.01
CA VAL A 113 -23.53 -9.24 -37.80
C VAL A 113 -23.23 -7.91 -37.12
N ASN A 114 -23.50 -7.86 -35.81
CA ASN A 114 -23.07 -6.79 -34.94
C ASN A 114 -21.80 -7.20 -34.19
N GLY A 115 -20.79 -6.33 -34.23
CA GLY A 115 -19.54 -6.52 -33.49
C GLY A 115 -19.19 -5.30 -32.66
N GLU A 116 -18.72 -5.57 -31.44
CA GLU A 116 -18.08 -4.60 -30.57
C GLU A 116 -16.70 -5.09 -30.17
N VAL A 117 -15.74 -4.18 -30.05
CA VAL A 117 -14.41 -4.48 -29.50
C VAL A 117 -14.01 -3.42 -28.49
N ALA A 118 -13.64 -3.86 -27.28
CA ALA A 118 -12.95 -3.04 -26.30
C ALA A 118 -11.45 -3.32 -26.35
N MET A 119 -10.64 -2.28 -26.41
CA MET A 119 -9.19 -2.42 -26.53
C MET A 119 -8.44 -1.79 -25.36
N VAL A 120 -7.44 -2.49 -24.85
CA VAL A 120 -6.58 -2.01 -23.76
C VAL A 120 -5.13 -2.04 -24.24
N GLN A 121 -4.48 -0.87 -24.24
CA GLN A 121 -3.06 -0.77 -24.51
C GLN A 121 -2.26 -1.48 -23.41
N LYS A 122 -1.34 -2.35 -23.82
CA LYS A 122 -0.37 -3.04 -22.95
C LYS A 122 1.06 -2.68 -23.37
N SER A 123 2.03 -3.12 -22.58
CA SER A 123 3.46 -2.94 -22.92
C SER A 123 3.87 -3.75 -24.15
N TRP A 124 3.20 -4.87 -24.41
CA TRP A 124 3.49 -5.80 -25.50
C TRP A 124 2.64 -5.58 -26.76
N GLY A 125 1.66 -4.67 -26.75
CA GLY A 125 0.71 -4.47 -27.84
C GLY A 125 -0.68 -4.12 -27.34
N THR A 126 -1.72 -4.67 -27.96
CA THR A 126 -3.11 -4.41 -27.61
C THR A 126 -3.83 -5.69 -27.20
N GLU A 127 -4.45 -5.66 -26.02
CA GLU A 127 -5.43 -6.65 -25.57
C GLU A 127 -6.82 -6.24 -26.09
N MET A 128 -7.58 -7.19 -26.63
CA MET A 128 -8.87 -6.96 -27.27
C MET A 128 -9.93 -7.88 -26.66
N TRP A 129 -11.13 -7.35 -26.46
CA TRP A 129 -12.29 -8.09 -25.98
C TRP A 129 -13.47 -7.83 -26.91
N PHE A 130 -13.91 -8.87 -27.60
CA PHE A 130 -14.99 -8.79 -28.59
C PHE A 130 -16.32 -9.23 -27.98
N LYS A 131 -17.40 -8.58 -28.43
CA LYS A 131 -18.76 -9.12 -28.38
C LYS A 131 -19.27 -9.21 -29.81
N LEU A 132 -19.85 -10.35 -30.16
CA LEU A 132 -20.44 -10.59 -31.47
C LEU A 132 -21.87 -11.07 -31.28
N SER A 133 -22.77 -10.59 -32.14
CA SER A 133 -24.17 -11.00 -32.17
C SER A 133 -24.57 -11.30 -33.61
N ASP A 134 -25.60 -12.15 -33.76
CA ASP A 134 -26.18 -12.53 -35.07
C ASP A 134 -25.20 -13.26 -36.01
N VAL A 135 -24.13 -13.85 -35.46
CA VAL A 135 -23.25 -14.77 -36.19
C VAL A 135 -23.94 -16.13 -36.36
N LYS A 136 -23.81 -16.72 -37.55
CA LYS A 136 -24.36 -18.05 -37.84
C LYS A 136 -23.79 -19.10 -36.85
N PRO A 137 -24.64 -19.94 -36.23
CA PRO A 137 -24.18 -21.01 -35.34
C PRO A 137 -23.20 -21.98 -36.03
N GLY A 138 -22.25 -22.52 -35.27
CA GLY A 138 -21.17 -23.38 -35.77
C GLY A 138 -20.11 -22.71 -36.65
N ALA A 139 -20.12 -21.39 -36.82
CA ALA A 139 -19.10 -20.68 -37.61
C ALA A 139 -17.74 -20.64 -36.90
N ARG A 140 -16.65 -20.75 -37.67
CA ARG A 140 -15.27 -20.60 -37.20
C ARG A 140 -14.75 -19.21 -37.57
N CYS A 141 -14.79 -18.32 -36.60
CA CYS A 141 -14.42 -16.93 -36.78
C CYS A 141 -12.94 -16.70 -36.47
N LYS A 142 -12.39 -15.65 -37.08
CA LYS A 142 -11.10 -15.05 -36.74
C LYS A 142 -11.22 -13.54 -36.81
N VAL A 143 -10.32 -12.84 -36.11
CA VAL A 143 -10.11 -11.42 -36.36
C VAL A 143 -8.78 -11.19 -37.04
N VAL A 144 -8.78 -10.35 -38.06
CA VAL A 144 -7.59 -9.82 -38.69
C VAL A 144 -7.48 -8.34 -38.32
N VAL A 145 -6.39 -7.97 -37.66
CA VAL A 145 -6.08 -6.59 -37.30
C VAL A 145 -5.18 -5.99 -38.37
N PHE A 146 -5.54 -4.80 -38.83
CA PHE A 146 -4.77 -4.04 -39.82
C PHE A 146 -4.17 -2.81 -39.15
N ASP A 147 -2.87 -2.57 -39.33
CA ASP A 147 -2.25 -1.32 -38.93
C ASP A 147 -2.41 -0.23 -40.01
N ARG A 148 -2.10 1.01 -39.66
CA ARG A 148 -2.10 2.16 -40.59
C ARG A 148 -1.06 2.07 -41.70
N ARG A 149 -0.14 1.11 -41.64
CA ARG A 149 0.90 0.86 -42.66
C ARG A 149 0.51 -0.31 -43.59
N GLY A 150 -0.66 -0.91 -43.39
CA GLY A 150 -1.16 -2.05 -44.16
C GLY A 150 -0.62 -3.41 -43.73
N GLN A 151 0.12 -3.50 -42.62
CA GLN A 151 0.49 -4.77 -41.99
C GLN A 151 -0.75 -5.45 -41.38
N ARG A 152 -0.71 -6.78 -41.30
CA ARG A 152 -1.84 -7.60 -40.89
C ARG A 152 -1.41 -8.64 -39.87
N GLU A 153 -2.17 -8.76 -38.79
CA GLU A 153 -2.00 -9.81 -37.79
C GLU A 153 -3.33 -10.52 -37.53
N ILE A 154 -3.28 -11.82 -37.26
CA ILE A 154 -4.46 -12.54 -36.79
C ILE A 154 -4.52 -12.39 -35.27
N GLY A 155 -5.58 -11.75 -34.79
CA GLY A 155 -5.72 -11.41 -33.38
C GLY A 155 -6.40 -12.48 -32.51
N GLY A 156 -6.90 -13.55 -33.13
CA GLY A 156 -7.53 -14.67 -32.44
C GLY A 156 -8.42 -15.50 -33.36
N TRP A 157 -8.82 -16.68 -32.86
CA TRP A 157 -9.75 -17.60 -33.50
C TRP A 157 -10.76 -18.10 -32.46
N TRP A 158 -12.02 -18.26 -32.86
CA TRP A 158 -13.09 -18.71 -31.98
C TRP A 158 -14.23 -19.38 -32.77
N GLY A 159 -15.06 -20.15 -32.09
CA GLY A 159 -16.36 -20.59 -32.62
C GLY A 159 -17.44 -19.56 -32.33
N SER A 160 -18.58 -19.62 -33.03
CA SER A 160 -19.77 -18.79 -32.75
C SER A 160 -20.66 -19.33 -31.63
N ASP A 161 -20.36 -20.52 -31.10
CA ASP A 161 -21.18 -21.21 -30.09
C ASP A 161 -20.88 -20.70 -28.68
N HIS A 162 -21.02 -19.39 -28.48
CA HIS A 162 -20.78 -18.69 -27.21
C HIS A 162 -22.07 -18.03 -26.68
N GLY A 163 -22.08 -17.66 -25.41
CA GLY A 163 -23.21 -16.93 -24.82
C GLY A 163 -23.42 -15.55 -25.46
N PRO A 164 -24.64 -14.97 -25.39
CA PRO A 164 -24.98 -13.68 -26.02
C PRO A 164 -24.18 -12.49 -25.46
N ASP A 165 -23.68 -12.58 -24.23
CA ASP A 165 -22.90 -11.53 -23.58
C ASP A 165 -21.45 -11.94 -23.29
N GLU A 166 -21.03 -13.08 -23.82
CA GLU A 166 -19.69 -13.60 -23.57
C GLU A 166 -18.64 -12.73 -24.26
N ARG A 167 -17.60 -12.37 -23.52
CA ARG A 167 -16.49 -11.56 -24.04
C ARG A 167 -15.40 -12.48 -24.59
N ILE A 168 -15.18 -12.39 -25.89
CA ILE A 168 -14.22 -13.21 -26.62
C ILE A 168 -12.85 -12.52 -26.59
N PRO A 169 -11.79 -13.17 -26.09
CA PRO A 169 -10.47 -12.56 -26.01
C PRO A 169 -9.74 -12.54 -27.37
N GLY A 170 -8.89 -11.53 -27.56
CA GLY A 170 -7.95 -11.44 -28.67
C GLY A 170 -6.75 -10.53 -28.34
N SER A 171 -5.70 -10.56 -29.16
CA SER A 171 -4.52 -9.71 -28.97
C SER A 171 -3.75 -9.45 -30.26
N THR A 172 -3.01 -8.34 -30.33
CA THR A 172 -2.10 -8.00 -31.45
C THR A 172 -0.86 -7.30 -30.92
N SER A 173 0.25 -7.38 -31.64
CA SER A 173 1.46 -6.62 -31.31
C SER A 173 1.32 -5.12 -31.63
N PHE A 174 0.35 -4.75 -32.48
CA PHE A 174 0.09 -3.35 -32.82
C PHE A 174 -0.39 -2.56 -31.61
N ARG A 175 0.04 -1.31 -31.51
CA ARG A 175 -0.47 -0.37 -30.50
C ARG A 175 -1.85 0.13 -30.90
N VAL A 176 -2.70 0.40 -29.91
CA VAL A 176 -4.09 0.87 -30.14
C VAL A 176 -4.18 2.04 -31.12
N ASP A 177 -3.27 3.00 -31.04
CA ASP A 177 -3.19 4.20 -31.88
C ASP A 177 -2.71 3.94 -33.32
N GLN A 178 -2.16 2.75 -33.57
CA GLN A 178 -1.66 2.31 -34.87
C GLN A 178 -2.65 1.42 -35.62
N ILE A 179 -3.71 0.95 -34.95
CA ILE A 179 -4.74 0.12 -35.58
C ILE A 179 -5.59 0.99 -36.50
N ASP A 180 -5.77 0.54 -37.74
CA ASP A 180 -6.62 1.16 -38.76
C ASP A 180 -8.04 0.55 -38.73
N ARG A 181 -8.12 -0.78 -38.71
CA ARG A 181 -9.37 -1.52 -38.67
C ARG A 181 -9.18 -2.95 -38.17
N LEU A 182 -10.26 -3.56 -37.71
CA LEU A 182 -10.34 -4.98 -37.41
C LEU A 182 -11.42 -5.60 -38.28
N GLU A 183 -11.12 -6.75 -38.86
CA GLU A 183 -12.05 -7.49 -39.70
C GLU A 183 -12.31 -8.83 -39.03
N VAL A 184 -13.55 -9.06 -38.59
CA VAL A 184 -13.99 -10.38 -38.16
C VAL A 184 -14.46 -11.12 -39.40
N SER A 185 -13.94 -12.32 -39.62
CA SER A 185 -14.24 -13.12 -40.80
C SER A 185 -14.43 -14.59 -40.43
N ASP A 186 -15.14 -15.34 -41.26
CA ASP A 186 -15.25 -16.80 -41.17
C ASP A 186 -14.79 -17.46 -42.48
N GLU A 187 -15.22 -18.70 -42.73
CA GLU A 187 -14.93 -19.44 -43.96
C GLU A 187 -15.65 -18.86 -45.20
N SER A 188 -16.75 -18.12 -45.00
CA SER A 188 -17.54 -17.49 -46.06
C SER A 188 -17.02 -16.12 -46.48
N GLY A 189 -16.25 -15.47 -45.61
CA GLY A 189 -15.60 -14.19 -45.88
C GLY A 189 -15.67 -13.23 -44.69
N PRO A 190 -15.49 -11.91 -44.94
CA PRO A 190 -15.66 -10.88 -43.93
C PRO A 190 -17.09 -10.85 -43.42
N LEU A 191 -17.25 -10.85 -42.09
CA LEU A 191 -18.55 -10.77 -41.41
C LEU A 191 -18.87 -9.34 -41.00
N VAL A 192 -17.91 -8.66 -40.34
CA VAL A 192 -18.04 -7.28 -39.90
C VAL A 192 -16.68 -6.62 -39.84
N THR A 193 -16.61 -5.33 -40.20
CA THR A 193 -15.39 -4.52 -40.11
C THR A 193 -15.57 -3.41 -39.07
N LEU A 194 -14.75 -3.45 -38.02
CA LEU A 194 -14.71 -2.48 -36.93
C LEU A 194 -13.67 -1.40 -37.24
N ARG A 195 -14.05 -0.13 -37.09
CA ARG A 195 -13.21 1.05 -37.29
C ARG A 195 -13.40 2.05 -36.14
N PRO A 196 -12.44 2.97 -35.92
CA PRO A 196 -12.57 4.03 -34.92
C PRO A 196 -13.79 4.93 -35.10
#